data_AF-A0A0F9N247-F1
#
_entry.id   AF-A0A0F9N247-F1
#
_cell.length_a   1.000
_cell.length_b   1.000
_cell.length_c   1.000
_cell.angle_alpha   90.00
_cell.angle_beta   90.00
_cell.angle_gamma   90.00
#
_symmetry.space_group_name_H-M   'P 1'
#
loop_
_entity.id
_entity.type
_entity.pdbx_description
1 polymer ?
#
loop_
_entity_poly.entity_id
_entity_poly.type
_entity_poly.pdbx_seq_one_letter_code
_entity_poly.pdbx_strand_id
1 'polypeptide(L)'
;MKLLVTGDREWDRTDSMVDAFEDLFGTYNVKPSDIILIHGNCRGADKMAGEIGEFLGIDVRSYPAHWRHTDECLKDCREMQGRPAGVIRNGKMLTDNPDIELALSFHTDLAKSKGTGDMCRRVDKAGIDRRHFDD
;
A
#
# COMPACT_ATOMS: atom_id res chain seq x y z
N MET A 1 -3.45 13.86 6.79
CA MET A 1 -2.24 13.03 6.59
C MET A 1 -2.46 12.06 5.45
N LYS A 2 -1.49 11.86 4.54
CA LYS A 2 -1.53 10.75 3.57
C LYS A 2 -0.59 9.62 3.99
N LEU A 3 -1.18 8.45 4.24
CA LEU A 3 -0.51 7.24 4.68
C LEU A 3 -0.50 6.20 3.56
N LEU A 4 0.66 5.70 3.16
CA LEU A 4 0.78 4.57 2.25
C LEU A 4 1.00 3.26 3.03
N VAL A 5 0.26 2.21 2.71
CA VAL A 5 0.49 0.86 3.22
C VAL A 5 0.78 -0.09 2.06
N THR A 6 1.83 -0.90 2.23
CA THR A 6 2.17 -1.98 1.32
C THR A 6 2.67 -3.18 2.11
N GLY A 7 2.45 -4.40 1.62
CA GLY A 7 3.02 -5.55 2.32
C GLY A 7 2.91 -6.88 1.60
N ASP A 8 3.23 -7.94 2.34
CA ASP A 8 3.20 -9.32 1.89
C ASP A 8 1.77 -9.74 1.50
N ARG A 9 1.69 -10.56 0.46
CA ARG A 9 0.45 -11.17 -0.01
C ARG A 9 -0.09 -12.24 0.91
N GLU A 10 0.75 -12.77 1.78
CA GLU A 10 0.39 -13.79 2.76
C GLU A 10 0.39 -13.25 4.20
N TRP A 11 0.49 -11.93 4.38
CA TRP A 11 0.40 -11.32 5.71
C TRP A 11 -0.96 -11.61 6.35
N ASP A 12 -0.94 -12.20 7.55
CA ASP A 12 -2.11 -12.62 8.31
C ASP A 12 -2.13 -12.08 9.76
N ARG A 13 -1.13 -11.27 10.12
CA ARG A 13 -0.94 -10.67 11.45
C ARG A 13 -1.75 -9.39 11.62
N THR A 14 -3.06 -9.54 11.76
CA THR A 14 -4.00 -8.40 11.96
C THR A 14 -3.65 -7.58 13.20
N ASP A 15 -3.20 -8.24 14.28
CA ASP A 15 -2.74 -7.62 15.53
C ASP A 15 -1.67 -6.56 15.28
N SER A 16 -0.59 -6.94 14.59
CA SER A 16 0.54 -6.04 14.30
C SER A 16 0.13 -4.81 13.48
N MET A 17 -0.87 -4.96 12.60
CA MET A 17 -1.35 -3.86 11.77
C MET A 17 -2.23 -2.91 12.58
N VAL A 18 -3.10 -3.44 13.44
CA VAL A 18 -3.90 -2.62 14.38
C VAL A 18 -2.98 -1.81 15.28
N ASP A 19 -1.99 -2.46 15.90
CA ASP A 19 -1.00 -1.79 16.76
C ASP A 19 -0.28 -0.66 15.99
N ALA A 20 0.10 -0.90 14.72
CA ALA A 20 0.72 0.12 13.89
C ALA A 20 -0.19 1.34 13.61
N PHE A 21 -1.51 1.14 13.42
CA PHE A 21 -2.46 2.23 13.27
C PHE A 21 -2.67 2.99 14.58
N GLU A 22 -2.79 2.30 15.71
CA GLU A 22 -2.91 2.92 17.04
C GLU A 22 -1.69 3.76 17.40
N ASP A 23 -0.49 3.21 17.19
CA ASP A 23 0.79 3.91 17.37
C ASP A 23 0.87 5.15 16.48
N LEU A 24 0.37 5.08 15.24
CA LEU A 24 0.33 6.22 14.33
C LEU A 24 -0.59 7.32 14.87
N PHE A 25 -1.79 6.97 15.35
CA PHE A 25 -2.72 7.95 15.91
C PHE A 25 -2.11 8.66 17.12
N GLY A 26 -1.48 7.92 18.03
CA GLY A 26 -0.80 8.47 19.20
C GLY A 26 0.41 9.32 18.84
N THR A 27 1.29 8.82 17.96
CA THR A 27 2.55 9.48 17.60
C THR A 27 2.31 10.82 16.89
N TYR A 28 1.36 10.86 15.96
CA TYR A 28 1.08 12.04 15.16
C TYR A 28 -0.08 12.88 15.70
N ASN A 29 -0.72 12.44 16.80
CA ASN A 29 -1.90 13.08 17.39
C ASN A 29 -3.00 13.39 16.35
N VAL A 30 -3.30 12.38 15.52
CA VAL A 30 -4.29 12.45 14.43
C VAL A 30 -5.45 11.50 14.72
N LYS A 31 -6.64 11.82 14.23
CA LYS A 31 -7.79 10.91 14.25
C LYS A 31 -7.86 10.11 12.95
N PRO A 32 -8.56 8.96 12.92
CA PRO A 32 -8.77 8.20 11.69
C PRO A 32 -9.32 9.05 10.53
N SER A 33 -10.25 9.96 10.81
CA SER A 33 -10.86 10.86 9.81
C SER A 33 -9.88 11.89 9.21
N ASP A 34 -8.73 12.10 9.83
CA ASP A 34 -7.70 13.04 9.34
C ASP A 34 -6.73 12.36 8.35
N ILE A 35 -6.90 11.06 8.12
CA ILE A 35 -6.00 10.22 7.33
C ILE A 35 -6.66 9.82 6.01
N ILE A 36 -5.86 9.83 4.95
CA ILE A 36 -6.17 9.17 3.68
C ILE A 36 -5.23 7.99 3.53
N LEU A 37 -5.78 6.78 3.42
CA LEU A 37 -5.06 5.53 3.27
C LEU A 37 -4.85 5.14 1.80
N ILE A 38 -3.61 5.33 1.38
CA ILE A 38 -2.82 4.77 0.29
C ILE A 38 -2.63 3.24 0.26
N HIS A 39 -3.40 2.41 -0.44
CA HIS A 39 -2.99 1.00 -0.63
C HIS A 39 -3.37 0.52 -2.02
N GLY A 40 -3.03 -0.73 -2.39
CA GLY A 40 -3.48 -1.19 -3.69
C GLY A 40 -4.08 -2.58 -3.79
N ASN A 41 -4.81 -2.95 -2.74
CA ASN A 41 -5.85 -3.96 -2.87
C ASN A 41 -5.33 -5.32 -3.37
N CYS A 42 -4.10 -5.67 -2.99
CA CYS A 42 -3.62 -7.04 -3.15
C CYS A 42 -4.09 -7.85 -1.93
N ARG A 43 -4.18 -9.17 -2.05
CA ARG A 43 -4.41 -10.05 -0.88
C ARG A 43 -3.32 -9.83 0.19
N GLY A 44 -3.57 -10.28 1.42
CA GLY A 44 -2.66 -10.09 2.54
C GLY A 44 -2.70 -8.65 3.06
N ALA A 45 -1.53 -8.07 3.30
CA ALA A 45 -1.37 -6.81 4.02
C ALA A 45 -2.15 -5.65 3.38
N ASP A 46 -2.11 -5.51 2.06
CA ASP A 46 -2.82 -4.42 1.38
C ASP A 46 -4.34 -4.53 1.59
N LYS A 47 -4.93 -5.73 1.52
CA LYS A 47 -6.37 -5.93 1.71
C LYS A 47 -6.75 -5.69 3.16
N MET A 48 -5.97 -6.25 4.08
CA MET A 48 -6.14 -6.09 5.52
C MET A 48 -6.09 -4.61 5.93
N ALA A 49 -5.15 -3.84 5.40
CA ALA A 49 -5.04 -2.41 5.69
C ALA A 49 -6.28 -1.64 5.26
N GLY A 50 -6.82 -1.96 4.08
CA GLY A 50 -8.06 -1.37 3.59
C GLY A 50 -9.25 -1.68 4.51
N GLU A 51 -9.40 -2.94 4.91
CA GLU A 51 -10.50 -3.39 5.78
C GLU A 51 -10.42 -2.77 7.18
N ILE A 52 -9.22 -2.75 7.79
CA ILE A 52 -8.99 -2.08 9.08
C ILE A 52 -9.24 -0.57 8.95
N GLY A 53 -8.74 0.06 7.89
CA GLY A 53 -8.92 1.49 7.65
C GLY A 53 -10.40 1.88 7.51
N GLU A 54 -11.16 1.13 6.71
CA GLU A 54 -12.61 1.32 6.58
C GLU A 54 -13.32 1.16 7.93
N PHE A 55 -12.97 0.12 8.70
CA PHE A 55 -13.53 -0.12 10.02
C PHE A 55 -13.25 1.02 11.01
N LEU A 56 -12.05 1.61 10.96
CA LEU A 56 -11.64 2.74 11.80
C LEU A 56 -12.19 4.09 11.31
N GLY A 57 -12.80 4.15 10.13
CA GLY A 57 -13.34 5.39 9.54
C GLY A 57 -12.31 6.26 8.82
N ILE A 58 -11.25 5.66 8.28
CA ILE A 58 -10.23 6.31 7.45
C ILE A 58 -10.74 6.45 6.00
N ASP A 59 -10.39 7.53 5.28
CA ASP A 59 -10.64 7.64 3.83
C ASP A 59 -9.71 6.68 3.06
N VAL A 60 -10.24 5.55 2.58
CA VAL A 60 -9.44 4.51 1.91
C VAL A 60 -9.42 4.67 0.39
N ARG A 61 -8.22 4.77 -0.18
CA ARG A 61 -7.99 4.84 -1.63
C ARG A 61 -7.22 3.61 -2.08
N SER A 62 -7.94 2.73 -2.75
CA SER A 62 -7.39 1.48 -3.26
C SER A 62 -6.95 1.60 -4.72
N TYR A 63 -5.76 1.09 -5.03
CA TYR A 63 -5.17 1.01 -6.36
C TYR A 63 -5.00 -0.46 -6.78
N PRO A 64 -6.05 -1.15 -7.25
CA PRO A 64 -5.93 -2.54 -7.69
C PRO A 64 -4.99 -2.67 -8.89
N ALA A 65 -4.24 -3.79 -8.95
CA ALA A 65 -3.44 -4.11 -10.13
C ALA A 65 -4.26 -4.90 -11.16
N HIS A 66 -4.13 -4.52 -12.43
CA HIS A 66 -4.85 -5.11 -13.55
C HIS A 66 -4.06 -6.30 -14.14
N TRP A 67 -4.24 -7.49 -13.57
CA TRP A 67 -3.43 -8.67 -13.88
C TRP A 67 -3.80 -9.42 -15.17
N ARG A 68 -5.02 -9.26 -15.68
CA ARG A 68 -5.56 -10.06 -16.80
C ARG A 68 -5.99 -9.18 -17.96
N HIS A 69 -5.88 -9.72 -19.17
CA HIS A 69 -6.43 -9.10 -20.37
C HIS A 69 -7.95 -9.37 -20.47
N THR A 70 -8.78 -8.38 -20.80
CA THR A 70 -10.18 -8.55 -21.22
C THR A 70 -10.32 -8.30 -22.72
N ASP A 71 -11.42 -8.78 -23.31
CA ASP A 71 -11.71 -8.65 -24.75
C ASP A 71 -12.01 -7.20 -25.18
N GLU A 72 -12.32 -6.33 -24.23
CA GLU A 72 -12.64 -4.91 -24.46
C GLU A 72 -11.39 -4.03 -24.61
N CYS A 73 -10.21 -4.59 -24.41
CA CYS A 73 -9.00 -3.80 -24.36
C CYS A 73 -8.31 -3.67 -25.70
N LEU A 74 -7.90 -2.43 -25.99
CA LEU A 74 -7.18 -2.06 -27.19
C LEU A 74 -5.87 -2.85 -27.34
N LYS A 75 -5.44 -3.04 -28.59
CA LYS A 75 -4.26 -3.85 -28.94
C LYS A 75 -2.95 -3.30 -28.35
N ASP A 76 -2.94 -2.04 -27.94
CA ASP A 76 -1.88 -1.29 -27.27
C ASP A 76 -2.25 -0.89 -25.82
N CYS A 77 -3.27 -1.54 -25.23
CA CYS A 77 -3.74 -1.28 -23.88
C CYS A 77 -2.61 -1.47 -22.86
N ARG A 78 -2.07 -0.35 -22.38
CA ARG A 78 -1.08 -0.33 -21.31
C ARG A 78 -1.66 -0.63 -19.94
N GLU A 79 -2.99 -0.74 -19.82
CA GLU A 79 -3.67 -0.96 -18.54
C GLU A 79 -3.64 -2.43 -18.11
N MET A 80 -3.36 -3.40 -19.00
CA MET A 80 -3.33 -4.82 -18.64
C MET A 80 -1.94 -5.41 -18.78
N GLN A 81 -1.16 -5.18 -17.74
CA GLN A 81 0.28 -5.38 -17.79
C GLN A 81 0.74 -6.74 -17.28
N GLY A 82 -0.12 -7.73 -17.00
CA GLY A 82 0.36 -9.05 -16.56
C GLY A 82 1.40 -8.95 -15.44
N ARG A 83 2.64 -9.42 -15.66
CA ARG A 83 3.74 -9.32 -14.66
C ARG A 83 4.04 -7.89 -14.18
N PRO A 84 4.21 -6.86 -15.05
CA PRO A 84 4.41 -5.47 -14.61
C PRO A 84 3.22 -4.77 -13.94
N ALA A 85 2.02 -5.35 -13.91
CA ALA A 85 0.83 -4.67 -13.36
C ALA A 85 1.02 -4.16 -11.93
N GLY A 86 1.67 -4.94 -11.06
CA GLY A 86 2.01 -4.50 -9.70
C GLY A 86 2.99 -3.33 -9.66
N VAL A 87 4.03 -3.37 -10.50
CA VAL A 87 5.06 -2.32 -10.57
C VAL A 87 4.49 -0.99 -11.08
N ILE A 88 3.55 -1.05 -12.02
CA ILE A 88 2.89 0.15 -12.55
C ILE A 88 1.91 0.72 -11.54
N ARG A 89 1.11 -0.13 -10.93
CA ARG A 89 0.24 0.26 -9.82
C ARG A 89 1.03 0.94 -8.71
N ASN A 90 2.18 0.39 -8.36
CA ASN A 90 3.11 0.97 -7.39
C ASN A 90 3.53 2.39 -7.79
N GLY A 91 3.93 2.58 -9.05
CA GLY A 91 4.22 3.92 -9.58
C GLY A 91 3.03 4.86 -9.55
N LYS A 92 1.84 4.37 -9.87
CA LYS A 92 0.59 5.15 -9.90
C LYS A 92 0.21 5.65 -8.50
N MET A 93 0.31 4.83 -7.46
CA MET A 93 0.02 5.27 -6.08
C MET A 93 0.85 6.49 -5.67
N LEU A 94 2.15 6.50 -6.01
CA LEU A 94 3.05 7.62 -5.72
C LEU A 94 2.83 8.82 -6.65
N THR A 95 2.56 8.57 -7.93
CA THR A 95 2.36 9.63 -8.93
C THR A 95 1.08 10.42 -8.65
N ASP A 96 0.01 9.72 -8.31
CA ASP A 96 -1.29 10.34 -8.02
C ASP A 96 -1.34 10.95 -6.61
N ASN A 97 -0.36 10.63 -5.75
CA ASN A 97 -0.26 11.14 -4.38
C ASN A 97 1.18 11.61 -4.06
N PRO A 98 1.64 12.72 -4.65
CA PRO A 98 2.99 13.24 -4.44
C PRO A 98 3.24 13.79 -3.01
N ASP A 99 2.17 13.93 -2.23
CA ASP A 99 2.08 14.47 -0.88
C ASP A 99 1.89 13.36 0.18
N ILE A 100 2.29 12.12 -0.10
CA ILE A 100 2.39 11.06 0.91
C ILE A 100 3.43 11.46 1.95
N GLU A 101 3.04 11.40 3.23
CA GLU A 101 3.89 11.81 4.35
C GLU A 101 4.56 10.62 5.02
N LEU A 102 3.90 9.45 5.04
CA LEU A 102 4.38 8.27 5.72
C LEU A 102 4.01 7.00 4.95
N ALA A 103 4.92 6.04 4.90
CA ALA A 103 4.68 4.70 4.40
C ALA A 103 4.89 3.63 5.49
N LEU A 104 3.98 2.67 5.59
CA LEU A 104 4.13 1.46 6.40
C LEU A 104 4.33 0.26 5.48
N SER A 105 5.33 -0.55 5.78
CA SER A 105 5.69 -1.74 5.01
C SER A 105 5.63 -2.98 5.89
N PHE A 106 4.74 -3.93 5.56
CA PHE A 106 4.51 -5.17 6.33
C PHE A 106 5.05 -6.37 5.58
N HIS A 107 6.19 -6.92 5.99
CA HIS A 107 6.79 -8.07 5.29
C HIS A 107 7.92 -8.70 6.13
N THR A 108 7.93 -10.01 6.33
CA THR A 108 8.95 -10.68 7.18
C THR A 108 10.38 -10.53 6.66
N ASP A 109 10.57 -10.59 5.33
CA ASP A 109 11.89 -10.44 4.70
C ASP A 109 11.84 -9.60 3.42
N LEU A 110 12.09 -8.29 3.53
CA LEU A 110 12.10 -7.38 2.38
C LEU A 110 13.13 -7.75 1.31
N ALA A 111 14.23 -8.42 1.66
CA ALA A 111 15.25 -8.83 0.69
C ALA A 111 14.71 -9.90 -0.28
N LYS A 112 13.74 -10.70 0.15
CA LYS A 112 13.03 -11.67 -0.69
C LYS A 112 11.79 -11.07 -1.38
N SER A 113 11.40 -9.85 -1.02
CA SER A 113 10.20 -9.21 -1.53
C SER A 113 10.42 -8.54 -2.89
N LYS A 114 9.79 -9.07 -3.94
CA LYS A 114 9.79 -8.40 -5.26
C LYS A 114 8.84 -7.19 -5.27
N GLY A 115 7.63 -7.35 -4.74
CA GLY A 115 6.57 -6.34 -4.80
C GLY A 115 6.72 -5.25 -3.76
N THR A 116 6.73 -5.64 -2.48
CA THR A 116 6.90 -4.71 -1.34
C THR A 116 8.27 -4.06 -1.39
N GLY A 117 9.31 -4.82 -1.72
CA GLY A 117 10.66 -4.28 -1.92
C GLY A 117 10.74 -3.26 -3.05
N ASP A 118 9.95 -3.40 -4.13
CA ASP A 118 9.84 -2.37 -5.17
C ASP A 118 9.19 -1.08 -4.67
N MET A 119 8.10 -1.19 -3.92
CA MET A 119 7.46 -0.02 -3.32
C MET A 119 8.41 0.69 -2.33
N CYS A 120 9.05 -0.05 -1.42
CA CYS A 120 9.98 0.51 -0.45
C CYS A 120 11.10 1.30 -1.14
N ARG A 121 11.73 0.74 -2.18
CA ARG A 121 12.76 1.46 -2.96
C ARG A 121 12.24 2.76 -3.58
N ARG A 122 10.98 2.80 -4.01
CA ARG A 122 10.37 4.00 -4.62
C ARG A 122 10.03 5.06 -3.57
N VAL A 123 9.50 4.63 -2.43
CA VAL A 123 9.22 5.49 -1.26
C VAL A 123 10.52 6.13 -0.77
N ASP A 124 11.57 5.33 -0.57
CA ASP A 124 12.88 5.82 -0.13
C ASP A 124 13.46 6.82 -1.15
N LYS A 125 13.32 6.55 -2.45
CA LYS A 125 13.75 7.47 -3.53
C LYS A 125 12.95 8.77 -3.56
N ALA A 126 11.69 8.74 -3.15
CA ALA A 126 10.82 9.91 -3.07
C ALA A 126 11.08 10.75 -1.80
N GLY A 127 11.93 10.29 -0.87
CA GLY A 127 12.20 10.99 0.38
C GLY A 127 11.04 10.94 1.37
N ILE A 128 10.17 9.93 1.25
CA ILE A 128 9.03 9.71 2.14
C ILE A 128 9.49 8.89 3.34
N ASP A 129 9.10 9.29 4.55
CA ASP A 129 9.39 8.52 5.76
C ASP A 129 8.73 7.14 5.68
N ARG A 130 9.47 6.09 6.04
CA ARG A 130 9.00 4.71 6.00
C ARG A 130 9.26 3.99 7.31
N ARG A 131 8.24 3.28 7.79
CA ARG A 131 8.36 2.31 8.89
C ARG A 131 8.18 0.89 8.35
N HIS A 132 8.92 -0.04 8.91
CA HIS A 132 8.88 -1.44 8.54
C HIS A 132 8.43 -2.28 9.72
N PHE A 133 7.55 -3.24 9.45
CA PHE A 133 7.03 -4.22 10.39
C PHE A 133 7.37 -5.60 9.84
N ASP A 134 8.14 -6.35 10.61
CA ASP A 134 8.46 -7.76 10.44
C ASP A 134 7.76 -8.60 11.52
N ASP A 135 7.87 -9.93 11.42
CA ASP A 135 7.30 -10.88 12.40
C ASP A 135 8.08 -10.93 13.71
#